data_AF-A0A9D6PH19-F1
#
_entry.id   AF-A0A9D6PH19-F1
#
_cell.length_a   1.000
_cell.length_b   1.000
_cell.length_c   1.000
_cell.angle_alpha   90.00
_cell.angle_beta   90.00
_cell.angle_gamma   90.00
#
_symmetry.space_group_name_H-M   'P 1'
#
loop_
_entity.id
_entity.type
_entity.pdbx_description
1 polymer ?
#
loop_
_entity_poly.entity_id
_entity_poly.type
_entity_poly.pdbx_seq_one_letter_code
_entity_poly.pdbx_strand_id
1 'polypeptide(L)'
;MVKRRRKRSQVIYGSKIARFPIEAYMNYVFYSHGEDIVMLYPFENVYPTITALQDSMQDYATEWDEEKANGMEIAEVSIVVPISFAKLYPLRAEFWNNPDLHFEDLDRFRGFWKAASKPEFYKMLVTPTWNGKKLSYHAAIALYITATNREIDNFMLYSDFPVDERAKYAAVYTFGHPLRFNWKTGEVSRAEQFAKPTILH
;
A
#
# COMPACT_ATOMS: atom_id res chain seq x y z
N MET A 1 47.19 5.44 -11.09
CA MET A 1 46.15 5.99 -10.19
C MET A 1 45.07 4.92 -10.00
N VAL A 2 45.14 4.13 -8.93
CA VAL A 2 44.23 3.00 -8.70
C VAL A 2 42.91 3.52 -8.13
N LYS A 3 41.83 3.47 -8.92
CA LYS A 3 40.48 3.78 -8.43
C LYS A 3 40.09 2.74 -7.38
N ARG A 4 40.10 3.13 -6.11
CA ARG A 4 39.53 2.34 -4.99
C ARG A 4 38.05 2.11 -5.30
N ARG A 5 37.70 0.90 -5.74
CA ARG A 5 36.31 0.40 -5.68
C ARG A 5 35.87 0.49 -4.23
N ARG A 6 34.93 1.39 -3.92
CA ARG A 6 34.21 1.36 -2.63
C ARG A 6 33.66 -0.06 -2.49
N LYS A 7 34.14 -0.81 -1.49
CA LYS A 7 33.50 -2.06 -1.05
C LYS A 7 32.03 -1.70 -0.80
N ARG A 8 31.11 -2.24 -1.61
CA ARG A 8 29.69 -2.27 -1.24
C ARG A 8 29.65 -2.98 0.10
N SER A 9 29.19 -2.30 1.15
CA SER A 9 28.90 -2.94 2.44
C SER A 9 28.01 -4.14 2.16
N GLN A 10 28.40 -5.33 2.62
CA GLN A 10 27.52 -6.50 2.56
C GLN A 10 26.20 -6.14 3.25
N VAL A 11 25.08 -6.38 2.57
CA VAL A 11 23.77 -6.19 3.18
C VAL A 11 23.59 -7.28 4.24
N ILE A 12 23.26 -6.87 5.46
CA ILE A 12 22.97 -7.78 6.56
C ILE A 12 21.45 -7.98 6.59
N TYR A 13 21.00 -9.11 6.07
CA TYR A 13 19.59 -9.47 6.02
C TYR A 13 18.96 -9.57 7.42
N GLY A 14 17.71 -9.15 7.55
CA GLY A 14 16.94 -9.31 8.79
C GLY A 14 17.52 -8.61 10.03
N SER A 15 18.33 -7.57 9.82
CA SER A 15 19.01 -6.83 10.88
C SER A 15 18.14 -5.79 11.61
N LYS A 16 16.99 -5.41 11.02
CA LYS A 16 16.08 -4.38 11.55
C LYS A 16 14.69 -4.94 11.83
N ILE A 17 14.11 -4.50 12.95
CA ILE A 17 12.73 -4.81 13.34
C ILE A 17 11.91 -3.53 13.25
N ALA A 18 10.90 -3.51 12.37
CA ALA A 18 9.92 -2.43 12.31
C ALA A 18 8.90 -2.56 13.44
N ARG A 19 8.38 -1.42 13.92
CA ARG A 19 7.31 -1.38 14.91
C ARG A 19 5.99 -1.07 14.21
N PHE A 20 5.36 -2.12 13.70
CA PHE A 20 4.11 -2.03 12.97
C PHE A 20 2.99 -1.43 13.84
N PRO A 21 2.18 -0.50 13.30
CA PRO A 21 1.06 0.09 14.02
C PRO A 21 -0.07 -0.94 14.24
N ILE A 22 -0.72 -0.92 15.40
CA ILE A 22 -1.80 -1.87 15.71
C ILE A 22 -3.02 -1.60 14.81
N GLU A 23 -3.31 -0.34 14.56
CA GLU A 23 -4.32 0.13 13.62
C GLU A 23 -3.67 1.06 12.60
N ALA A 24 -4.10 0.97 11.36
CA ALA A 24 -3.59 1.82 10.28
C ALA A 24 -4.66 1.97 9.19
N TYR A 25 -4.32 2.70 8.14
CA TYR A 25 -5.24 3.10 7.09
C TYR A 25 -4.60 2.92 5.71
N MET A 26 -5.36 2.37 4.78
CA MET A 26 -5.06 2.42 3.34
C MET A 26 -5.96 3.45 2.67
N ASN A 27 -5.42 4.15 1.67
CA ASN A 27 -6.19 5.14 0.90
C ASN A 27 -6.48 4.64 -0.52
N TYR A 28 -7.65 4.93 -1.04
CA TYR A 28 -8.01 4.76 -2.43
C TYR A 28 -8.49 6.10 -2.97
N VAL A 29 -7.69 6.69 -3.86
CA VAL A 29 -7.89 8.04 -4.37
C VAL A 29 -8.75 8.00 -5.63
N PHE A 30 -9.66 8.94 -5.74
CA PHE A 30 -10.42 9.18 -6.96
C PHE A 30 -9.71 10.26 -7.79
N TYR A 31 -9.50 9.97 -9.07
CA TYR A 31 -9.12 10.97 -10.06
C TYR A 31 -10.35 11.35 -10.88
N SER A 32 -10.53 12.63 -11.10
CA SER A 32 -11.65 13.21 -11.84
C SER A 32 -11.18 14.03 -13.03
N HIS A 33 -12.05 14.18 -14.03
CA HIS A 33 -11.86 15.13 -15.11
C HIS A 33 -13.14 15.96 -15.22
N GLY A 34 -13.12 17.19 -14.69
CA GLY A 34 -14.34 17.95 -14.43
C GLY A 34 -15.19 17.28 -13.34
N GLU A 35 -16.47 17.05 -13.61
CA GLU A 35 -17.40 16.42 -12.65
C GLU A 35 -17.34 14.88 -12.66
N ASP A 36 -16.69 14.27 -13.64
CA ASP A 36 -16.68 12.81 -13.81
C ASP A 36 -15.50 12.17 -13.06
N ILE A 37 -15.79 11.15 -12.24
CA ILE A 37 -14.76 10.29 -11.64
C ILE A 37 -14.29 9.28 -12.69
N VAL A 38 -13.03 9.38 -13.07
CA VAL A 38 -12.44 8.60 -14.17
C VAL A 38 -11.68 7.38 -13.66
N MET A 39 -11.08 7.47 -12.47
CA MET A 39 -10.23 6.40 -11.95
C MET A 39 -10.27 6.31 -10.42
N LEU A 40 -10.18 5.08 -9.90
CA LEU A 40 -9.91 4.78 -8.50
C LEU A 40 -8.57 4.06 -8.42
N TYR A 41 -7.63 4.57 -7.61
CA TYR A 41 -6.32 3.95 -7.43
C TYR A 41 -5.97 3.73 -5.96
N PRO A 42 -5.51 2.53 -5.56
CA PRO A 42 -5.11 2.25 -4.19
C PRO A 42 -3.68 2.76 -3.97
N PHE A 43 -3.49 3.57 -2.94
CA PHE A 43 -2.14 3.88 -2.50
C PHE A 43 -1.55 2.63 -1.85
N GLU A 44 -0.34 2.28 -2.29
CA GLU A 44 0.40 1.16 -1.69
C GLU A 44 0.82 1.48 -0.26
N ASN A 45 0.88 2.75 0.13
CA ASN A 45 1.30 3.16 1.45
C ASN A 45 0.24 2.84 2.51
N VAL A 46 0.72 2.37 3.66
CA VAL A 46 -0.07 2.14 4.88
C VAL A 46 0.25 3.23 5.89
N TYR A 47 -0.78 3.94 6.33
CA TYR A 47 -0.67 5.12 7.17
C TYR A 47 -1.04 4.80 8.62
N PRO A 48 -0.16 5.07 9.61
CA PRO A 48 -0.46 4.78 11.01
C PRO A 48 -1.64 5.56 11.60
N THR A 49 -1.96 6.73 11.04
CA THR A 49 -3.05 7.59 11.50
C THR A 49 -3.72 8.30 10.32
N ILE A 50 -4.95 8.77 10.51
CA ILE A 50 -5.64 9.64 9.54
C ILE A 50 -4.85 10.92 9.30
N THR A 51 -4.26 11.53 10.32
CA THR A 51 -3.41 12.72 10.15
C THR A 51 -2.21 12.45 9.26
N ALA A 52 -1.51 11.33 9.44
CA ALA A 52 -0.38 10.98 8.58
C ALA A 52 -0.80 10.73 7.13
N LEU A 53 -2.01 10.19 6.92
CA LEU A 53 -2.61 10.03 5.60
C LEU A 53 -2.97 11.38 4.99
N GLN A 54 -3.57 12.28 5.78
CA GLN A 54 -3.95 13.63 5.38
C GLN A 54 -2.72 14.44 4.93
N ASP A 55 -1.66 14.46 5.74
CA ASP A 55 -0.40 15.15 5.43
C ASP A 55 0.18 14.61 4.11
N SER A 56 0.23 13.28 3.96
CA SER A 56 0.72 12.65 2.73
C SER A 56 -0.13 12.98 1.51
N MET A 57 -1.44 13.15 1.68
CA MET A 57 -2.33 13.53 0.58
C MET A 57 -2.19 15.00 0.20
N GLN A 58 -1.95 15.88 1.17
CA GLN A 58 -1.65 17.29 0.90
C GLN A 58 -0.34 17.44 0.14
N ASP A 59 0.71 16.73 0.55
CA ASP A 59 1.99 16.68 -0.16
C ASP A 59 1.77 16.16 -1.60
N TYR A 60 1.09 15.02 -1.74
CA TYR A 60 0.80 14.41 -3.04
C TYR A 60 -0.01 15.33 -3.98
N ALA A 61 -1.03 16.00 -3.46
CA ALA A 61 -1.83 16.94 -4.23
C ALA A 61 -1.06 18.21 -4.62
N THR A 62 -0.11 18.65 -3.79
CA THR A 62 0.74 19.81 -4.10
C THR A 62 1.76 19.49 -5.19
N GLU A 63 2.24 18.25 -5.25
CA GLU A 63 3.17 17.77 -6.28
C GLU A 63 2.46 17.31 -7.57
N TRP A 64 1.13 17.27 -7.59
CA TRP A 64 0.34 16.85 -8.74
C TRP A 64 0.39 17.89 -9.85
N ASP A 65 0.73 17.43 -11.06
CA ASP A 65 0.84 18.26 -12.25
C ASP A 65 -0.30 17.91 -13.22
N GLU A 66 -1.36 18.72 -13.18
CA GLU A 66 -2.57 18.52 -13.98
C GLU A 66 -2.30 18.53 -15.49
N GLU A 67 -1.33 19.34 -15.95
CA GLU A 67 -0.97 19.41 -17.37
C GLU A 67 -0.35 18.09 -17.85
N LYS A 68 0.52 17.49 -17.02
CA LYS A 68 1.07 16.15 -17.29
C LYS A 68 0.04 15.03 -17.11
N ALA A 69 -1.01 15.28 -16.33
CA ALA A 69 -2.09 14.34 -16.09
C ALA A 69 -3.27 14.47 -17.08
N ASN A 70 -3.08 15.16 -18.22
CA ASN A 70 -4.12 15.39 -19.22
C ASN A 70 -5.40 16.02 -18.63
N GLY A 71 -5.25 16.95 -17.68
CA GLY A 71 -6.37 17.63 -17.03
C GLY A 71 -7.09 16.79 -15.97
N MET A 72 -6.54 15.65 -15.56
CA MET A 72 -7.07 14.91 -14.41
C MET A 72 -6.70 15.62 -13.10
N GLU A 73 -7.68 15.74 -12.22
CA GLU A 73 -7.55 16.30 -10.87
C GLU A 73 -7.66 15.19 -9.82
N ILE A 74 -7.14 15.45 -8.62
CA ILE A 74 -7.33 14.59 -7.46
C ILE A 74 -8.59 15.04 -6.74
N ALA A 75 -9.63 14.21 -6.73
CA ALA A 75 -10.86 14.53 -6.02
C ALA A 75 -10.60 14.65 -4.51
N GLU A 76 -11.23 15.63 -3.85
CA GLU A 76 -11.06 15.88 -2.40
C GLU A 76 -11.50 14.70 -1.52
N VAL A 77 -12.41 13.90 -2.06
CA VAL A 77 -12.96 12.72 -1.41
C VAL A 77 -12.18 11.50 -1.84
N SER A 78 -11.92 10.59 -0.92
CA SER A 78 -11.32 9.29 -1.17
C SER A 78 -12.02 8.22 -0.32
N ILE A 79 -11.64 6.96 -0.55
CA ILE A 79 -12.02 5.84 0.32
C ILE A 79 -10.84 5.52 1.21
N VAL A 80 -11.06 5.50 2.52
CA VAL A 80 -10.06 4.99 3.46
C VAL A 80 -10.52 3.64 4.00
N VAL A 81 -9.61 2.66 4.00
CA VAL A 81 -9.87 1.33 4.54
C VAL A 81 -9.05 1.17 5.82
N PRO A 82 -9.68 1.12 7.00
CA PRO A 82 -8.98 0.82 8.24
C PRO A 82 -8.46 -0.62 8.18
N ILE A 83 -7.28 -0.85 8.74
CA ILE A 83 -6.66 -2.17 8.82
C ILE A 83 -6.15 -2.41 10.24
N SER A 84 -6.21 -3.66 10.69
CA SER A 84 -5.79 -4.04 12.03
C SER A 84 -4.68 -5.10 11.98
N PHE A 85 -3.65 -4.90 12.78
CA PHE A 85 -2.51 -5.82 12.87
C PHE A 85 -2.98 -7.16 13.43
N ALA A 86 -2.65 -8.24 12.71
CA ALA A 86 -2.97 -9.60 13.14
C ALA A 86 -1.74 -10.34 13.68
N LYS A 87 -0.64 -10.36 12.91
CA LYS A 87 0.58 -11.08 13.30
C LYS A 87 1.80 -10.64 12.49
N LEU A 88 2.99 -10.97 13.00
CA LEU A 88 4.23 -10.87 12.23
C LEU A 88 4.40 -12.05 11.27
N TYR A 89 5.06 -11.77 10.14
CA TYR A 89 5.54 -12.76 9.18
C TYR A 89 7.06 -12.69 9.07
N PRO A 90 7.81 -13.77 9.37
CA PRO A 90 9.26 -13.76 9.31
C PRO A 90 9.77 -13.67 7.87
N LEU A 91 10.70 -12.76 7.61
CA LEU A 91 11.37 -12.63 6.32
C LEU A 91 12.69 -13.42 6.33
N ARG A 92 13.04 -14.04 5.19
CA ARG A 92 14.18 -14.93 5.03
C ARG A 92 15.01 -14.49 3.83
N ALA A 93 16.34 -14.63 3.93
CA ALA A 93 17.29 -14.16 2.92
C ALA A 93 16.99 -14.66 1.49
N GLU A 94 16.36 -15.83 1.37
CA GLU A 94 15.96 -16.42 0.09
C GLU A 94 14.90 -15.61 -0.69
N PHE A 95 14.11 -14.76 -0.03
CA PHE A 95 13.07 -13.94 -0.67
C PHE A 95 13.61 -12.79 -1.54
N TRP A 96 14.92 -12.58 -1.54
CA TRP A 96 15.56 -11.52 -2.33
C TRP A 96 16.34 -12.07 -3.52
N ASN A 97 16.21 -13.35 -3.83
CA ASN A 97 16.92 -14.00 -4.93
C ASN A 97 16.10 -13.96 -6.22
N ASN A 98 16.46 -13.04 -7.14
CA ASN A 98 16.02 -12.98 -8.54
C ASN A 98 14.52 -13.25 -8.76
N PRO A 99 13.62 -12.34 -8.34
CA PRO A 99 12.21 -12.45 -8.65
C PRO A 99 11.96 -12.35 -10.16
N ASP A 100 10.96 -13.09 -10.65
CA ASP A 100 10.60 -13.20 -12.07
C ASP A 100 9.14 -12.81 -12.36
N LEU A 101 8.31 -12.63 -11.33
CA LEU A 101 6.90 -12.29 -11.43
C LEU A 101 6.68 -10.82 -11.12
N HIS A 102 6.30 -10.06 -12.15
CA HIS A 102 5.81 -8.68 -12.01
C HIS A 102 4.28 -8.68 -11.91
N PHE A 103 3.75 -7.91 -10.96
CA PHE A 103 2.30 -7.69 -10.85
C PHE A 103 1.93 -6.33 -11.44
N GLU A 104 1.19 -6.37 -12.55
CA GLU A 104 0.64 -5.16 -13.19
C GLU A 104 -0.28 -4.38 -12.25
N ASP A 105 -0.21 -3.04 -12.31
CA ASP A 105 -0.97 -2.14 -11.43
C ASP A 105 -2.48 -2.43 -11.43
N LEU A 106 -3.04 -2.79 -12.58
CA LEU A 106 -4.46 -3.11 -12.73
C LEU A 106 -4.86 -4.36 -11.94
N ASP A 107 -4.01 -5.39 -11.93
CA ASP A 107 -4.28 -6.64 -11.20
C ASP A 107 -4.14 -6.43 -9.70
N ARG A 108 -3.16 -5.62 -9.28
CA ARG A 108 -3.02 -5.17 -7.90
C ARG A 108 -4.25 -4.41 -7.46
N PHE A 109 -4.71 -3.45 -8.26
CA PHE A 109 -5.94 -2.71 -7.98
C PHE A 109 -7.14 -3.63 -7.80
N ARG A 110 -7.37 -4.55 -8.74
CA ARG A 110 -8.48 -5.50 -8.66
C ARG A 110 -8.43 -6.35 -7.39
N GLY A 111 -7.24 -6.81 -7.00
CA GLY A 111 -7.04 -7.59 -5.78
C GLY A 111 -7.40 -6.79 -4.51
N PHE A 112 -6.85 -5.59 -4.38
CA PHE A 112 -7.08 -4.72 -3.23
C PHE A 112 -8.51 -4.19 -3.16
N TRP A 113 -9.11 -3.81 -4.30
CA TRP A 113 -10.49 -3.38 -4.36
C TRP A 113 -11.46 -4.49 -3.94
N LYS A 114 -11.21 -5.72 -4.40
CA LYS A 114 -12.00 -6.88 -3.97
C LYS A 114 -11.90 -7.10 -2.46
N ALA A 115 -10.71 -6.95 -1.89
CA ALA A 115 -10.49 -7.04 -0.45
C ALA A 115 -11.23 -5.92 0.31
N ALA A 116 -11.15 -4.67 -0.14
CA ALA A 116 -11.87 -3.55 0.46
C ALA A 116 -13.39 -3.74 0.39
N SER A 117 -13.92 -4.32 -0.68
CA SER A 117 -15.36 -4.54 -0.86
C SER A 117 -15.94 -5.67 -0.01
N LYS A 118 -15.10 -6.60 0.45
CA LYS A 118 -15.48 -7.83 1.18
C LYS A 118 -14.46 -8.15 2.28
N PRO A 119 -14.20 -7.21 3.20
CA PRO A 119 -13.03 -7.21 4.09
C PRO A 119 -12.91 -8.48 4.93
N GLU A 120 -14.03 -9.07 5.34
CA GLU A 120 -14.11 -10.28 6.17
C GLU A 120 -13.49 -11.53 5.53
N PHE A 121 -13.31 -11.54 4.20
CA PHE A 121 -12.73 -12.66 3.48
C PHE A 121 -11.25 -12.51 3.17
N TYR A 122 -10.63 -11.36 3.50
CA TYR A 122 -9.27 -11.05 3.08
C TYR A 122 -8.36 -10.61 4.23
N LYS A 123 -7.07 -10.78 3.98
CA LYS A 123 -5.96 -10.25 4.77
C LYS A 123 -4.92 -9.67 3.84
N MET A 124 -4.00 -8.91 4.40
CA MET A 124 -2.97 -8.22 3.65
C MET A 124 -1.59 -8.47 4.23
N LEU A 125 -0.60 -8.64 3.36
CA LEU A 125 0.81 -8.56 3.73
C LEU A 125 1.29 -7.11 3.61
N VAL A 126 1.91 -6.60 4.68
CA VAL A 126 2.50 -5.26 4.74
C VAL A 126 4.01 -5.37 4.97
N THR A 127 4.81 -4.75 4.12
CA THR A 127 6.27 -4.77 4.20
C THR A 127 6.82 -3.41 4.63
N PRO A 128 7.86 -3.37 5.47
CA PRO A 128 8.51 -2.12 5.87
C PRO A 128 9.65 -1.75 4.94
N THR A 129 9.82 -0.44 4.68
CA THR A 129 10.93 0.11 3.89
C THR A 129 11.60 1.26 4.63
N TRP A 130 12.94 1.22 4.77
CA TRP A 130 13.70 2.31 5.39
C TRP A 130 14.44 3.15 4.35
N ASN A 131 14.00 4.40 4.18
CA ASN A 131 14.75 5.42 3.46
C ASN A 131 15.51 6.33 4.44
N GLY A 132 16.81 6.05 4.63
CA GLY A 132 17.61 6.67 5.68
C GLY A 132 17.05 6.37 7.07
N LYS A 133 16.52 7.40 7.76
CA LYS A 133 15.85 7.28 9.06
C LYS A 133 14.32 7.13 8.95
N LYS A 134 13.72 7.43 7.79
CA LYS A 134 12.28 7.34 7.57
C LYS A 134 11.88 5.88 7.35
N LEU A 135 10.82 5.45 8.02
CA LEU A 135 10.21 4.12 7.87
C LEU A 135 8.84 4.30 7.22
N SER A 136 8.61 3.59 6.13
CA SER A 136 7.32 3.51 5.43
C SER A 136 6.82 2.06 5.45
N TYR A 137 5.50 1.90 5.30
CA TYR A 137 4.84 0.60 5.26
C TYR A 137 4.08 0.49 3.94
N HIS A 138 4.22 -0.65 3.26
CA HIS A 138 3.62 -0.86 1.95
C HIS A 138 2.73 -2.11 1.93
N ALA A 139 1.53 -1.97 1.40
CA ALA A 139 0.58 -3.02 1.09
C ALA A 139 1.09 -3.85 -0.10
N ALA A 140 1.72 -4.99 0.20
CA ALA A 140 2.37 -5.82 -0.80
C ALA A 140 1.35 -6.65 -1.60
N ILE A 141 0.47 -7.36 -0.90
CA ILE A 141 -0.54 -8.22 -1.52
C ILE A 141 -1.76 -8.42 -0.62
N ALA A 142 -2.95 -8.50 -1.22
CA ALA A 142 -4.17 -8.98 -0.59
C ALA A 142 -4.39 -10.47 -0.89
N LEU A 143 -4.70 -11.24 0.15
CA LEU A 143 -4.89 -12.69 0.11
C LEU A 143 -6.20 -13.05 0.79
N TYR A 144 -6.80 -14.19 0.44
CA TYR A 144 -7.91 -14.72 1.22
C TYR A 144 -7.48 -14.97 2.68
N ILE A 145 -8.40 -14.79 3.62
CA ILE A 145 -8.13 -14.96 5.06
C ILE A 145 -7.61 -16.38 5.37
N THR A 146 -8.06 -17.36 4.60
CA THR A 146 -7.68 -18.78 4.67
C THR A 146 -6.31 -19.10 4.06
N ALA A 147 -5.68 -18.15 3.34
CA ALA A 147 -4.38 -18.38 2.72
C ALA A 147 -3.33 -18.81 3.76
N THR A 148 -2.56 -19.82 3.42
CA THR A 148 -1.49 -20.37 4.25
C THR A 148 -0.22 -19.53 4.15
N ASN A 149 0.77 -19.80 5.00
CA ASN A 149 2.09 -19.19 4.87
C ASN A 149 2.76 -19.55 3.53
N ARG A 150 2.40 -20.70 2.90
CA ARG A 150 2.95 -21.10 1.59
C ARG A 150 2.59 -20.11 0.48
N GLU A 151 1.40 -19.53 0.50
CA GLU A 151 1.01 -18.52 -0.49
C GLU A 151 1.79 -17.22 -0.29
N ILE A 152 2.07 -16.84 0.96
CA ILE A 152 2.92 -15.69 1.28
C ILE A 152 4.37 -15.99 0.86
N ASP A 153 4.89 -17.18 1.16
CA ASP A 153 6.23 -17.62 0.74
C ASP A 153 6.37 -17.56 -0.79
N ASN A 154 5.39 -18.08 -1.54
CA ASN A 154 5.41 -18.03 -3.00
C ASN A 154 5.42 -16.58 -3.50
N PHE A 155 4.57 -15.72 -2.95
CA PHE A 155 4.60 -14.29 -3.30
C PHE A 155 5.99 -13.71 -3.04
N MET A 156 6.55 -13.93 -1.85
CA MET A 156 7.86 -13.39 -1.46
C MET A 156 9.03 -13.95 -2.28
N LEU A 157 8.93 -15.16 -2.81
CA LEU A 157 10.00 -15.80 -3.60
C LEU A 157 10.02 -15.32 -5.06
N TYR A 158 8.84 -15.08 -5.65
CA TYR A 158 8.72 -14.85 -7.09
C TYR A 158 8.39 -13.39 -7.43
N SER A 159 7.73 -12.67 -6.53
CA SER A 159 7.32 -11.27 -6.76
C SER A 159 8.51 -10.32 -6.77
N ASP A 160 8.54 -9.42 -7.75
CA ASP A 160 9.50 -8.32 -7.79
C ASP A 160 9.13 -7.14 -6.87
N PHE A 161 8.07 -7.30 -6.06
CA PHE A 161 7.63 -6.27 -5.13
C PHE A 161 8.77 -5.87 -4.17
N PRO A 162 9.09 -4.58 -4.07
CA PRO A 162 10.25 -4.13 -3.28
C PRO A 162 10.05 -4.41 -1.79
N VAL A 163 10.97 -5.17 -1.20
CA VAL A 163 11.04 -5.43 0.24
C VAL A 163 12.43 -5.09 0.75
N ASP A 164 12.53 -4.33 1.83
CA ASP A 164 13.84 -3.96 2.41
C ASP A 164 14.55 -5.20 2.96
N GLU A 165 15.70 -5.54 2.39
CA GLU A 165 16.55 -6.68 2.78
C GLU A 165 16.90 -6.69 4.28
N ARG A 166 16.94 -5.51 4.91
CA ARG A 166 17.25 -5.39 6.34
C ARG A 166 16.06 -5.77 7.22
N ALA A 167 14.84 -5.83 6.68
CA ALA A 167 13.63 -6.15 7.43
C ALA A 167 13.66 -7.60 7.94
N LYS A 168 13.46 -7.77 9.24
CA LYS A 168 13.31 -9.10 9.86
C LYS A 168 11.90 -9.66 9.70
N TYR A 169 10.91 -8.79 9.64
CA TYR A 169 9.50 -9.16 9.60
C TYR A 169 8.74 -8.28 8.62
N ALA A 170 7.77 -8.88 7.95
CA ALA A 170 6.58 -8.24 7.44
C ALA A 170 5.44 -8.38 8.47
N ALA A 171 4.31 -7.74 8.22
CA ALA A 171 3.12 -7.85 9.05
C ALA A 171 1.93 -8.32 8.23
N VAL A 172 1.08 -9.11 8.87
CA VAL A 172 -0.23 -9.50 8.33
C VAL A 172 -1.28 -8.62 9.00
N TYR A 173 -2.11 -7.98 8.19
CA TYR A 173 -3.24 -7.15 8.61
C TYR A 173 -4.56 -7.76 8.13
N THR A 174 -5.64 -7.48 8.85
CA THR A 174 -7.02 -7.70 8.40
C THR A 174 -7.64 -6.39 7.96
N PHE A 175 -8.54 -6.44 6.98
CA PHE A 175 -9.27 -5.26 6.52
C PHE A 175 -10.49 -4.98 7.41
N GLY A 176 -10.77 -3.71 7.65
CA GLY A 176 -12.02 -3.22 8.21
C GLY A 176 -12.95 -2.67 7.13
N HIS A 177 -14.10 -2.15 7.54
CA HIS A 177 -15.07 -1.60 6.61
C HIS A 177 -14.59 -0.27 6.00
N PRO A 178 -14.70 -0.08 4.67
CA PRO A 178 -14.35 1.17 4.03
C PRO A 178 -15.13 2.36 4.56
N LEU A 179 -14.46 3.49 4.67
CA LEU A 179 -14.99 4.77 5.13
C LEU A 179 -14.77 5.82 4.04
N ARG A 180 -15.64 6.83 4.02
CA ARG A 180 -15.43 8.02 3.20
C ARG A 180 -14.47 8.93 3.94
N PHE A 181 -13.50 9.48 3.22
CA PHE A 181 -12.51 10.41 3.75
C PHE A 181 -12.45 11.66 2.88
N ASN A 182 -12.46 12.84 3.50
CA ASN A 182 -12.11 14.08 2.81
C ASN A 182 -10.67 14.45 3.22
N TRP A 183 -9.73 14.38 2.27
CA TRP A 183 -8.31 14.59 2.59
C TRP A 183 -7.94 16.05 2.78
N LYS A 184 -8.79 17.01 2.39
CA LYS A 184 -8.58 18.43 2.74
C LYS A 184 -9.00 18.72 4.16
N THR A 185 -10.19 18.27 4.58
CA THR A 185 -10.75 18.60 5.91
C THR A 185 -10.33 17.61 7.00
N GLY A 186 -9.93 16.39 6.62
CA GLY A 186 -9.64 15.30 7.56
C GLY A 186 -10.89 14.57 8.04
N GLU A 187 -12.07 14.92 7.53
CA GLU A 187 -13.34 14.31 7.96
C GLU A 187 -13.45 12.86 7.49
N VAL A 188 -13.82 11.97 8.42
CA VAL A 188 -14.09 10.56 8.15
C VAL A 188 -15.55 10.26 8.47
N SER A 189 -16.26 9.67 7.52
CA SER A 189 -17.67 9.28 7.68
C SER A 189 -17.91 7.86 7.16
N ARG A 190 -19.02 7.25 7.55
CA ARG A 190 -19.42 5.95 7.01
C ARG A 190 -19.67 6.09 5.50
N ALA A 191 -19.15 5.15 4.73
CA ALA A 191 -19.52 5.01 3.33
C ALA A 191 -20.91 4.36 3.24
N GLU A 192 -21.98 5.08 3.60
CA GLU A 192 -23.35 4.61 3.36
C GLU A 192 -23.59 4.60 1.85
N GLN A 193 -23.45 3.42 1.25
CA GLN A 193 -23.67 3.11 -0.16
C GLN A 193 -22.94 4.06 -1.12
N PHE A 194 -21.81 3.61 -1.65
CA PHE A 194 -21.36 4.11 -2.95
C PHE A 194 -22.50 3.88 -3.95
N ALA A 195 -23.36 4.89 -4.15
CA ALA A 195 -24.11 5.01 -5.39
C ALA A 195 -23.03 4.87 -6.47
N LYS A 196 -23.08 3.77 -7.22
CA LYS A 196 -22.09 3.44 -8.24
C LYS A 196 -21.76 4.74 -8.98
N PRO A 197 -20.51 5.24 -8.95
CA PRO A 197 -20.15 6.23 -9.95
C PRO A 197 -20.48 5.59 -11.29
N THR A 198 -21.20 6.30 -12.15
CA THR A 198 -21.48 5.85 -13.50
C THR A 198 -20.14 5.73 -14.20
N ILE A 199 -19.53 4.55 -14.15
CA ILE A 199 -18.34 4.25 -14.95
C ILE A 199 -18.85 4.20 -16.38
N LEU A 200 -18.63 5.28 -17.12
CA LEU A 200 -18.91 5.31 -18.55
C LEU A 200 -17.97 4.30 -19.24
N HIS A 201 -18.59 3.41 -20.03
CA HIS A 201 -17.92 2.42 -20.86
C HIS A 201 -17.17 3.05 -22.03
#